data_AF-A0A6I1QB71-F1
#
_entry.id   AF-A0A6I1QB71-F1
#
_cell.length_a   1.000
_cell.length_b   1.000
_cell.length_c   1.000
_cell.angle_alpha   90.00
_cell.angle_beta   90.00
_cell.angle_gamma   90.00
#
_symmetry.space_group_name_H-M   'P 1'
#
loop_
_entity.id
_entity.type
_entity.pdbx_description
1 polymer ?
#
loop_
_entity_poly.entity_id
_entity_poly.type
_entity_poly.pdbx_seq_one_letter_code
_entity_poly.pdbx_strand_id
1 'polypeptide(L)'
;MTLALSQLVSTGYLESAGNHKSKIYHLKGIEVPTLDNEAGKSITFVASPSVAQLSLFEQASPDLDKKVPDLTPDLPCQGPDFQNESDELLWDELKQIALPISQNTKRNLKVDVEETIKQLCNEAVPHCLKLADLAVLLNMKADTLRKNYLSYMVKTQQLFLAYPTTPNHPAQGYTTKKVQDGNLTT
;
A
#
# COMPACT_ATOMS: atom_id res chain seq x y z
N MET A 1 33.41 7.65 0.97
CA MET A 1 33.43 9.06 0.52
C MET A 1 32.13 9.38 -0.19
N THR A 2 31.32 10.28 0.35
CA THR A 2 30.05 10.79 -0.23
C THR A 2 30.31 12.17 -0.85
N LEU A 3 31.02 12.21 -1.98
CA LEU A 3 31.52 13.45 -2.60
C LEU A 3 30.73 13.93 -3.83
N ALA A 4 29.71 13.18 -4.27
CA ALA A 4 29.06 13.44 -5.55
C ALA A 4 28.39 14.82 -5.64
N LEU A 5 27.67 15.23 -4.60
CA LEU A 5 26.82 16.43 -4.67
C LEU A 5 27.60 17.74 -4.58
N SER A 6 28.59 17.83 -3.69
CA SER A 6 29.45 19.02 -3.54
C SER A 6 30.33 19.23 -4.77
N GLN A 7 30.76 18.15 -5.43
CA GLN A 7 31.49 18.22 -6.69
C GLN A 7 30.61 18.78 -7.81
N LEU A 8 29.36 18.32 -7.95
CA LEU A 8 28.43 18.81 -8.97
C LEU A 8 28.13 20.32 -8.83
N VAL A 9 28.06 20.82 -7.60
CA VAL A 9 27.95 22.27 -7.32
C VAL A 9 29.23 23.00 -7.74
N SER A 10 30.40 22.46 -7.38
CA SER A 10 31.69 23.09 -7.70
C SER A 10 31.96 23.12 -9.21
N THR A 11 31.51 22.10 -9.95
CA THR A 11 31.58 22.04 -11.41
C THR A 11 30.52 22.90 -12.11
N GLY A 12 29.60 23.52 -11.36
CA GLY A 12 28.60 24.44 -11.88
C GLY A 12 27.38 23.80 -12.55
N TYR A 13 27.17 22.49 -12.38
CA TYR A 13 25.95 21.81 -12.85
C TYR A 13 24.76 22.02 -11.92
N LEU A 14 25.03 22.21 -10.61
CA LEU A 14 24.00 22.45 -9.60
C LEU A 14 24.25 23.77 -8.86
N GLU A 15 23.18 24.38 -8.41
CA GLU A 15 23.17 25.50 -7.46
C GLU A 15 22.65 25.00 -6.10
N SER A 16 23.14 25.61 -5.02
CA SER A 16 22.73 25.27 -3.66
C SER A 16 22.06 26.47 -3.00
N ALA A 17 20.84 26.27 -2.51
CA ALA A 17 20.05 27.25 -1.77
C ALA A 17 19.74 26.77 -0.34
N GLY A 18 19.49 27.71 0.58
CA GLY A 18 19.13 27.42 1.97
C GLY A 18 20.31 27.29 2.95
N ASN A 19 20.01 27.15 4.25
CA ASN A 19 21.01 27.17 5.32
C ASN A 19 21.12 25.82 6.08
N HIS A 20 22.35 25.43 6.42
CA HIS A 20 22.73 24.27 7.24
C HIS A 20 21.93 22.97 6.97
N LYS A 21 20.84 22.72 7.72
CA LYS A 21 20.04 21.48 7.64
C LYS A 21 19.02 21.46 6.48
N SER A 22 18.78 22.60 5.85
CA SER A 22 17.77 22.78 4.79
C SER A 22 18.42 23.16 3.46
N LYS A 23 19.58 22.56 3.12
CA LYS A 23 20.22 22.78 1.82
C LYS A 23 19.48 22.04 0.72
N ILE A 24 19.02 22.77 -0.27
CA ILE A 24 18.37 22.26 -1.47
C ILE A 24 19.33 22.47 -2.63
N TYR A 25 19.52 21.42 -3.43
CA TYR A 25 20.36 21.45 -4.62
C TYR A 25 19.46 21.36 -5.85
N HIS A 26 19.62 22.29 -6.78
CA HIS A 26 18.79 22.37 -7.97
C HIS A 26 19.64 22.59 -9.22
N LEU A 27 19.10 22.24 -10.38
CA LEU A 27 19.76 22.46 -11.65
C LEU A 27 19.91 23.97 -11.90
N LYS A 28 21.08 24.34 -12.43
CA LYS A 28 21.41 25.72 -12.77
C LYS A 28 20.40 26.29 -13.77
N GLY A 29 19.77 27.42 -13.42
CA GLY A 29 18.75 28.08 -14.24
C GLY A 29 17.31 27.70 -13.90
N ILE A 30 17.09 26.81 -12.93
CA ILE A 30 15.76 26.53 -12.38
C ILE A 30 15.66 27.17 -11.00
N GLU A 31 14.87 28.23 -10.86
CA GLU A 31 14.59 28.82 -9.55
C GLU A 31 13.57 27.97 -8.78
N VAL A 32 14.01 27.34 -7.69
CA VAL A 32 13.11 26.59 -6.81
C VAL A 32 12.42 27.57 -5.85
N PRO A 33 11.08 27.58 -5.78
CA PRO A 33 10.34 28.39 -4.82
C PRO A 33 10.60 27.85 -3.41
N THR A 34 11.56 28.48 -2.74
CA THR A 34 11.89 28.23 -1.33
C THR A 34 11.38 29.42 -0.52
N LEU A 35 10.92 29.19 0.72
CA LEU A 35 10.34 30.24 1.58
C LEU A 35 11.24 31.48 1.70
N ASP A 36 12.55 31.28 1.61
CA ASP A 36 13.56 32.33 1.73
C ASP A 36 13.83 33.09 0.41
N ASN A 37 13.43 32.54 -0.75
CA ASN A 37 13.61 33.15 -2.07
C ASN A 37 12.39 33.97 -2.51
N GLU A 38 12.57 34.99 -3.34
CA GLU A 38 11.51 35.85 -3.86
C GLU A 38 10.40 35.04 -4.55
N ALA A 39 10.76 34.01 -5.32
CA ALA A 39 9.82 33.08 -5.94
C ALA A 39 8.95 32.31 -4.93
N GLY A 40 9.46 32.06 -3.72
CA GLY A 40 8.71 31.43 -2.63
C GLY A 40 7.98 32.43 -1.72
N LYS A 41 8.25 33.73 -1.83
CA LYS A 41 7.45 34.77 -1.17
C LYS A 41 6.20 35.13 -1.97
N SER A 42 6.22 34.92 -3.29
CA SER A 42 5.07 35.14 -4.17
C SER A 42 4.01 34.03 -4.13
N ILE A 43 4.28 32.89 -3.49
CA ILE A 43 3.30 31.81 -3.36
C ILE A 43 2.31 32.13 -2.23
N THR A 44 1.17 32.70 -2.60
CA THR A 44 0.03 32.86 -1.69
C THR A 44 -0.63 31.51 -1.45
N PHE A 45 -0.48 30.95 -0.25
CA PHE A 45 -1.21 29.76 0.17
C PHE A 45 -2.67 30.12 0.42
N VAL A 46 -3.53 29.91 -0.57
CA VAL A 46 -4.98 30.07 -0.40
C VAL A 46 -5.50 28.90 0.44
N ALA A 47 -5.77 29.15 1.72
CA ALA A 47 -6.29 28.15 2.65
C ALA A 47 -7.67 27.59 2.26
N SER A 48 -8.37 28.25 1.34
CA SER A 48 -9.59 27.78 0.68
C SER A 48 -9.66 28.40 -0.73
N PRO A 49 -9.49 27.62 -1.81
CA PRO A 49 -9.67 28.16 -3.15
C PRO A 49 -11.15 28.50 -3.37
N SER A 50 -11.43 29.73 -3.83
CA SER A 50 -12.77 30.08 -4.29
C SER A 50 -13.00 29.49 -5.68
N VAL A 51 -14.20 28.96 -5.93
CA VAL A 51 -14.59 28.24 -7.15
C VAL A 51 -14.28 29.03 -8.44
N ALA A 52 -14.29 30.37 -8.36
CA ALA A 52 -13.97 31.26 -9.48
C ALA A 52 -12.50 31.19 -9.95
N GLN A 53 -11.57 30.67 -9.14
CA GLN A 53 -10.16 30.51 -9.51
C GLN A 53 -9.89 29.23 -10.31
N LEU A 54 -10.87 28.32 -10.41
CA LEU A 54 -10.76 27.08 -11.17
C LEU A 54 -11.20 27.22 -12.64
N SER A 55 -11.77 28.36 -13.03
CA SER A 55 -12.30 28.59 -14.39
C SER A 55 -11.24 28.88 -15.47
N LEU A 56 -9.93 28.70 -15.20
CA LEU A 56 -8.88 28.97 -16.20
C LEU A 56 -8.70 27.84 -17.24
N PHE A 57 -9.45 26.74 -17.13
CA PHE A 57 -9.38 25.61 -18.08
C PHE A 57 -10.66 25.41 -18.90
N GLU A 58 -11.48 26.45 -19.04
CA GLU A 58 -12.51 26.46 -20.08
C GLU A 58 -11.86 26.82 -21.42
N GLN A 59 -11.38 25.80 -22.16
CA GLN A 59 -11.59 25.79 -23.61
C GLN A 59 -11.31 24.42 -24.24
N ALA A 60 -12.38 23.92 -24.89
CA ALA A 60 -12.47 22.79 -25.81
C ALA A 60 -12.39 21.38 -25.20
N SER A 61 -13.53 20.89 -24.72
CA SER A 61 -13.83 19.44 -24.73
C SER A 61 -14.10 19.02 -26.18
N PRO A 62 -13.29 18.14 -26.79
CA PRO A 62 -13.74 17.41 -27.96
C PRO A 62 -14.77 16.37 -27.50
N ASP A 63 -15.85 16.27 -28.26
CA ASP A 63 -16.88 15.24 -28.15
C ASP A 63 -16.21 13.87 -28.27
N LEU A 64 -15.91 13.23 -27.14
CA LEU A 64 -15.50 11.84 -27.09
C LEU A 64 -16.74 11.02 -26.78
N ASP A 65 -17.24 10.37 -27.82
CA ASP A 65 -18.21 9.30 -27.76
C ASP A 65 -18.00 8.44 -26.51
N LYS A 66 -19.09 8.29 -25.75
CA LYS A 66 -19.20 7.45 -24.57
C LYS A 66 -18.85 6.00 -24.91
N LYS A 67 -17.57 5.68 -24.84
CA LYS A 67 -17.10 4.34 -24.55
C LYS A 67 -16.11 4.47 -23.42
N VAL A 68 -16.66 4.54 -22.21
CA VAL A 68 -15.92 4.29 -20.97
C VAL A 68 -15.08 3.03 -21.19
N PRO A 69 -13.75 3.13 -21.27
CA PRO A 69 -12.92 1.98 -21.03
C PRO A 69 -13.20 1.60 -19.58
N ASP A 70 -13.57 0.35 -19.37
CA ASP A 70 -13.70 -0.27 -18.07
C ASP A 70 -12.40 -0.01 -17.29
N LEU A 71 -12.42 1.05 -16.47
CA LEU A 71 -11.43 1.30 -15.44
C LEU A 71 -11.79 0.33 -14.33
N THR A 72 -11.51 -0.94 -14.55
CA THR A 72 -11.29 -1.86 -13.45
C THR A 72 -10.12 -1.26 -12.68
N PRO A 73 -10.30 -0.74 -11.46
CA PRO A 73 -9.17 -0.37 -10.65
C PRO A 73 -8.44 -1.70 -10.40
N ASP A 74 -7.18 -1.80 -10.79
CA ASP A 74 -6.28 -2.83 -10.30
C ASP A 74 -6.24 -2.68 -8.77
N LEU A 75 -7.14 -3.41 -8.09
CA LEU A 75 -7.37 -3.31 -6.66
C LEU A 75 -6.14 -3.81 -5.92
N PRO A 76 -5.42 -2.96 -5.19
CA PRO A 76 -4.46 -3.44 -4.23
C PRO A 76 -5.26 -3.81 -2.97
N CYS A 77 -5.58 -5.11 -2.82
CA CYS A 77 -6.04 -5.74 -1.58
C CYS A 77 -6.98 -4.86 -0.74
N GLN A 78 -8.19 -4.61 -1.24
CA GLN A 78 -9.23 -4.04 -0.39
C GLN A 78 -9.59 -5.11 0.63
N GLY A 79 -9.33 -4.84 1.92
CA GLY A 79 -9.86 -5.71 2.97
C GLY A 79 -11.39 -5.71 2.90
N PRO A 80 -12.06 -6.72 3.47
CA PRO A 80 -13.52 -6.78 3.45
C PRO A 80 -14.08 -5.57 4.20
N ASP A 81 -14.49 -4.54 3.45
CA ASP A 81 -15.45 -3.55 3.91
C ASP A 81 -16.82 -4.19 3.64
N PHE A 82 -17.46 -4.71 4.68
CA PHE A 82 -18.71 -5.49 4.64
C PHE A 82 -19.89 -4.68 4.08
N GLN A 83 -19.92 -4.45 2.76
CA GLN A 83 -21.03 -3.79 2.05
C GLN A 83 -21.68 -4.70 0.98
N ASN A 84 -21.18 -5.93 0.78
CA ASN A 84 -21.73 -6.88 -0.18
C ASN A 84 -22.12 -8.21 0.49
N GLU A 85 -23.29 -8.75 0.15
CA GLU A 85 -23.75 -10.07 0.60
C GLU A 85 -22.80 -11.21 0.17
N SER A 86 -22.00 -10.98 -0.88
CA SER A 86 -20.96 -11.89 -1.34
C SER A 86 -19.81 -12.07 -0.34
N ASP A 87 -19.48 -11.03 0.44
CA ASP A 87 -18.39 -11.09 1.42
C ASP A 87 -18.78 -11.93 2.64
N GLU A 88 -20.07 -11.94 2.99
CA GLU A 88 -20.59 -12.74 4.09
C GLU A 88 -20.53 -14.24 3.79
N LEU A 89 -20.88 -14.64 2.56
CA LEU A 89 -20.76 -16.03 2.10
C LEU A 89 -19.29 -16.50 2.09
N LEU A 90 -18.38 -15.66 1.59
CA LEU A 90 -16.95 -15.95 1.59
C LEU A 90 -16.42 -16.10 3.03
N TRP A 91 -16.85 -15.20 3.92
CA TRP A 91 -16.44 -15.24 5.32
C TRP A 91 -16.88 -16.53 6.02
N ASP A 92 -18.08 -17.02 5.72
CA ASP A 92 -18.56 -18.30 6.27
C ASP A 92 -17.79 -19.50 5.71
N GLU A 93 -17.43 -19.49 4.42
CA GLU A 93 -16.56 -20.53 3.84
C GLU A 93 -15.19 -20.56 4.53
N LEU A 94 -14.58 -19.40 4.75
CA LEU A 94 -13.31 -19.28 5.46
C LEU A 94 -13.42 -19.78 6.91
N LYS A 95 -14.54 -19.54 7.60
CA LYS A 95 -14.77 -20.12 8.94
C LYS A 95 -14.78 -21.64 8.90
N GLN A 96 -15.43 -22.26 7.90
CA GLN A 96 -15.49 -23.72 7.79
C GLN A 96 -14.09 -24.34 7.67
N ILE A 97 -13.20 -23.70 6.92
CA ILE A 97 -11.80 -24.13 6.76
C ILE A 97 -11.03 -23.97 8.08
N ALA A 98 -11.31 -22.93 8.86
CA ALA A 98 -10.63 -22.64 10.12
C ALA A 98 -11.15 -23.44 11.33
N LEU A 99 -12.38 -23.98 11.27
CA LEU A 99 -13.01 -24.79 12.31
C LEU A 99 -12.10 -25.87 12.95
N PRO A 100 -11.39 -26.73 12.19
CA PRO A 100 -10.57 -27.79 12.79
C PRO A 100 -9.47 -27.25 13.72
N ILE A 101 -8.96 -26.05 13.46
CA ILE A 101 -7.92 -25.42 14.27
C ILE A 101 -8.54 -24.62 15.42
N SER A 102 -9.63 -23.89 15.16
CA SER A 102 -10.26 -22.99 16.13
C SER A 102 -11.03 -23.72 17.24
N GLN A 103 -11.64 -24.86 16.92
CA GLN A 103 -12.41 -25.69 17.87
C GLN A 103 -11.53 -26.68 18.64
N ASN A 104 -10.28 -26.87 18.24
CA ASN A 104 -9.39 -27.79 18.93
C ASN A 104 -8.92 -27.18 20.25
N THR A 105 -9.45 -27.70 21.36
CA THR A 105 -9.02 -27.32 22.72
C THR A 105 -7.56 -27.72 23.00
N LYS A 106 -6.99 -28.66 22.23
CA LYS A 106 -5.60 -29.11 22.39
C LYS A 106 -4.65 -28.27 21.54
N ARG A 107 -3.38 -28.28 21.92
CA ARG A 107 -2.32 -27.59 21.17
C ARG A 107 -2.22 -28.19 19.75
N ASN A 108 -2.64 -27.41 18.76
CA ASN A 108 -2.47 -27.75 17.35
C ASN A 108 -0.98 -27.87 16.99
N LEU A 109 -0.65 -28.80 16.10
CA LEU A 109 0.71 -28.92 15.60
C LEU A 109 1.04 -27.68 14.76
N LYS A 110 2.32 -27.26 14.80
CA LYS A 110 2.75 -26.06 14.06
C LYS A 110 2.46 -26.19 12.56
N VAL A 111 2.70 -27.38 12.01
CA VAL A 111 2.51 -27.68 10.59
C VAL A 111 1.04 -27.53 10.19
N ASP A 112 0.12 -28.15 10.94
CA ASP A 112 -1.32 -28.08 10.67
C ASP A 112 -1.82 -26.62 10.60
N VAL A 113 -1.38 -25.77 11.53
CA VAL A 113 -1.76 -24.34 11.54
C VAL A 113 -1.21 -23.60 10.31
N GLU A 114 0.03 -23.86 9.91
CA GLU A 114 0.63 -23.25 8.72
C GLU A 114 -0.09 -23.68 7.43
N GLU A 115 -0.51 -24.94 7.33
CA GLU A 115 -1.27 -25.45 6.20
C GLU A 115 -2.66 -24.82 6.13
N THR A 116 -3.38 -24.73 7.25
CA THR A 116 -4.69 -24.06 7.29
C THR A 116 -4.57 -22.58 6.90
N ILE A 117 -3.53 -21.86 7.35
CA ILE A 117 -3.31 -20.45 6.96
C ILE A 117 -3.12 -20.33 5.44
N LYS A 118 -2.36 -21.23 4.81
CA LYS A 118 -2.20 -21.22 3.35
C LYS A 118 -3.52 -21.46 2.63
N GLN A 119 -4.31 -22.42 3.11
CA GLN A 119 -5.61 -22.72 2.54
C GLN A 119 -6.54 -21.51 2.63
N LEU A 120 -6.62 -20.85 3.79
CA LEU A 120 -7.40 -19.62 3.96
C LEU A 120 -6.97 -18.52 2.98
N CYS A 121 -5.66 -18.31 2.82
CA CYS A 121 -5.14 -17.30 1.89
C CYS A 121 -5.36 -17.66 0.41
N ASN A 122 -5.49 -18.95 0.06
CA ASN A 122 -5.80 -19.38 -1.30
C ASN A 122 -7.27 -19.17 -1.66
N GLU A 123 -8.18 -19.52 -0.73
CA GLU A 123 -9.63 -19.32 -0.95
C GLU A 123 -10.03 -17.85 -0.90
N ALA A 124 -9.29 -17.03 -0.14
CA ALA A 124 -9.55 -15.60 -0.07
C ALA A 124 -9.24 -14.82 -1.36
N VAL A 125 -8.58 -15.40 -2.37
CA VAL A 125 -8.21 -14.70 -3.62
C VAL A 125 -9.48 -14.20 -4.35
N PRO A 126 -9.59 -12.90 -4.72
CA PRO A 126 -8.53 -11.87 -4.85
C PRO A 126 -8.27 -11.01 -3.59
N HIS A 127 -9.00 -11.23 -2.50
CA HIS A 127 -8.84 -10.51 -1.25
C HIS A 127 -7.59 -10.95 -0.47
N CYS A 128 -7.09 -10.04 0.35
CA CYS A 128 -5.91 -10.26 1.18
C CYS A 128 -6.34 -10.24 2.65
N LEU A 129 -6.02 -11.30 3.38
CA LEU A 129 -6.48 -11.45 4.77
C LEU A 129 -5.64 -10.60 5.71
N LYS A 130 -6.29 -9.75 6.51
CA LYS A 130 -5.59 -8.96 7.53
C LYS A 130 -5.20 -9.84 8.70
N LEU A 131 -4.24 -9.37 9.49
CA LEU A 131 -3.83 -10.06 10.72
C LEU A 131 -4.99 -10.24 11.70
N ALA A 132 -5.88 -9.24 11.78
CA ALA A 132 -7.06 -9.28 12.65
C ALA A 132 -8.04 -10.39 12.20
N ASP A 133 -8.27 -10.51 10.90
CA ASP A 133 -9.21 -11.49 10.33
C ASP A 133 -8.73 -12.92 10.60
N LEU A 134 -7.43 -13.20 10.35
CA LEU A 134 -6.81 -14.48 10.68
C LEU A 134 -6.89 -14.81 12.18
N ALA A 135 -6.75 -13.80 13.04
CA ALA A 135 -6.86 -13.97 14.49
C ALA A 135 -8.27 -14.40 14.90
N VAL A 136 -9.29 -13.82 14.27
CA VAL A 136 -10.70 -14.18 14.48
C VAL A 136 -10.99 -15.59 13.96
N LEU A 137 -10.60 -15.90 12.73
CA LEU A 137 -10.86 -17.20 12.10
C LEU A 137 -10.24 -18.37 12.88
N LEU A 138 -8.98 -18.21 13.31
CA LEU A 138 -8.23 -19.27 14.02
C LEU A 138 -8.44 -19.23 15.54
N ASN A 139 -9.17 -18.24 16.08
CA ASN A 139 -9.34 -18.01 17.51
C ASN A 139 -8.00 -17.90 18.27
N MET A 140 -7.04 -17.17 17.69
CA MET A 140 -5.68 -16.99 18.22
C MET A 140 -5.33 -15.52 18.39
N LYS A 141 -4.41 -15.20 19.32
CA LYS A 141 -3.91 -13.83 19.47
C LYS A 141 -3.10 -13.41 18.25
N ALA A 142 -3.39 -12.21 17.71
CA ALA A 142 -2.70 -11.62 16.57
C ALA A 142 -1.16 -11.59 16.74
N ASP A 143 -0.66 -11.22 17.91
CA ASP A 143 0.78 -11.25 18.22
C ASP A 143 1.40 -12.64 18.09
N THR A 144 0.68 -13.67 18.56
CA THR A 144 1.14 -15.06 18.50
C THR A 144 1.23 -15.53 17.06
N LEU A 145 0.20 -15.24 16.25
CA LEU A 145 0.18 -15.56 14.82
C LEU A 145 1.33 -14.87 14.08
N ARG A 146 1.51 -13.57 14.29
CA ARG A 146 2.57 -12.78 13.66
C ARG A 146 3.95 -13.34 13.96
N LYS A 147 4.28 -13.54 15.25
CA LYS A 147 5.64 -13.91 15.68
C LYS A 147 6.00 -15.36 15.37
N ASN A 148 5.08 -16.29 15.56
CA ASN A 148 5.40 -17.72 15.50
C ASN A 148 5.17 -18.37 14.12
N TYR A 149 4.25 -17.82 13.32
CA TYR A 149 3.81 -18.43 12.07
C TYR A 149 4.06 -17.48 10.90
N LEU A 150 3.33 -16.36 10.84
CA LEU A 150 3.31 -15.48 9.66
C LEU A 150 4.68 -14.89 9.34
N SER A 151 5.44 -14.43 10.33
CA SER A 151 6.80 -13.90 10.10
C SER A 151 7.74 -14.96 9.54
N TYR A 152 7.57 -16.22 9.92
CA TYR A 152 8.36 -17.33 9.39
C TYR A 152 7.92 -17.68 7.97
N MET A 153 6.61 -17.79 7.72
CA MET A 153 6.05 -18.09 6.40
C MET A 153 6.38 -17.03 5.35
N VAL A 154 6.44 -15.75 5.73
CA VAL A 154 6.89 -14.68 4.83
C VAL A 154 8.38 -14.79 4.52
N LYS A 155 9.21 -15.11 5.52
CA LYS A 155 10.66 -15.33 5.33
C LYS A 155 10.96 -16.53 4.44
N THR A 156 10.18 -17.61 4.56
CA THR A 156 10.29 -18.81 3.73
C THR A 156 9.57 -18.68 2.40
N GLN A 157 9.04 -17.50 2.06
CA GLN A 157 8.34 -17.20 0.80
C GLN A 157 7.10 -18.08 0.56
N GLN A 158 6.49 -18.58 1.62
CA GLN A 158 5.22 -19.30 1.57
C GLN A 158 4.01 -18.37 1.55
N LEU A 159 4.18 -17.16 2.09
CA LEU A 159 3.22 -16.07 2.06
C LEU A 159 3.92 -14.79 1.65
N PHE A 160 3.17 -13.87 1.06
CA PHE A 160 3.60 -12.54 0.67
C PHE A 160 2.73 -11.49 1.35
N LEU A 161 3.34 -10.32 1.56
CA LEU A 161 2.62 -9.14 2.02
C LEU A 161 1.94 -8.48 0.83
N ALA A 162 0.70 -8.06 1.02
CA ALA A 162 -0.05 -7.25 0.05
C ALA A 162 0.73 -6.01 -0.37
N TYR A 163 1.34 -5.32 0.60
CA TYR A 163 2.12 -4.10 0.41
C TYR A 163 3.55 -4.32 0.91
N PRO A 164 4.46 -4.81 0.05
CA PRO A 164 5.84 -5.10 0.45
C PRO A 164 6.68 -3.84 0.68
N THR A 165 6.37 -2.75 -0.01
CA THR A 165 7.10 -1.47 0.07
C THR A 165 6.71 -0.64 1.30
N THR A 166 5.48 -0.79 1.79
CA THR A 166 4.92 -0.03 2.91
C THR A 166 4.50 -0.97 4.04
N PRO A 167 5.42 -1.35 4.95
CA PRO A 167 5.15 -2.36 5.98
C PRO A 167 4.02 -1.97 6.95
N ASN A 168 3.83 -0.67 7.18
CA ASN A 168 2.78 -0.12 8.08
C ASN A 168 1.52 0.33 7.30
N HIS A 169 1.29 -0.19 6.10
CA HIS A 169 0.10 0.16 5.32
C HIS A 169 -1.19 -0.27 6.04
N PRO A 170 -2.25 0.57 6.09
CA PRO A 170 -3.50 0.22 6.76
C PRO A 170 -4.23 -0.97 6.11
N ALA A 171 -4.08 -1.15 4.79
CA ALA A 171 -4.59 -2.31 4.05
C ALA A 171 -3.58 -3.47 3.97
N GLN A 172 -2.60 -3.54 4.88
CA GLN A 172 -1.64 -4.64 4.90
C GLN A 172 -2.33 -5.97 5.21
N GLY A 173 -2.09 -6.97 4.37
CA GLY A 173 -2.62 -8.32 4.50
C GLY A 173 -1.64 -9.36 3.99
N TYR A 174 -2.03 -10.62 4.12
CA TYR A 174 -1.26 -11.78 3.68
C TYR A 174 -1.95 -12.46 2.50
N THR A 175 -1.15 -12.87 1.53
CA THR A 175 -1.59 -13.60 0.32
C THR A 175 -0.57 -14.66 -0.05
N THR A 176 -0.99 -15.70 -0.77
CA THR A 176 -0.09 -16.74 -1.30
C THR A 176 0.54 -16.35 -2.63
N LYS A 177 -0.05 -15.39 -3.35
CA LYS A 177 0.48 -14.89 -4.62
C LYS A 177 1.41 -13.71 -4.38
N LYS A 178 2.53 -13.66 -5.08
CA LYS A 178 3.43 -12.51 -5.02
C LYS A 178 2.82 -11.35 -5.79
N VAL A 179 2.45 -10.29 -5.09
CA VAL A 179 2.09 -9.00 -5.70
C VAL A 179 3.38 -8.39 -6.24
N GLN A 180 3.64 -8.54 -7.54
CA GLN A 180 4.67 -7.77 -8.23
C GLN A 180 4.03 -6.48 -8.73
N ASP A 181 4.74 -5.36 -8.61
CA ASP A 181 4.28 -4.00 -8.89
C ASP A 181 3.22 -3.93 -10.01
N GLY A 182 1.94 -3.87 -9.60
CA GLY A 182 0.80 -3.60 -10.47
C GLY A 182 0.27 -4.75 -11.33
N ASN A 183 0.64 -6.02 -11.15
CA ASN A 183 -0.12 -7.13 -11.79
C ASN A 183 0.05 -8.50 -11.09
N LEU A 184 -1.06 -9.21 -10.91
CA LEU A 184 -1.13 -10.54 -10.32
C LEU A 184 -0.71 -11.59 -11.37
N THR A 185 0.54 -12.03 -11.36
CA THR A 185 0.98 -13.12 -12.25
C THR A 185 0.44 -14.47 -11.77
N THR A 186 -0.39 -15.10 -12.60
CA THR A 186 -1.00 -16.44 -12.47
C THR A 186 0.04 -17.56 -12.37
#